data_AF-A0A3B9EFS4-F1
#
_entry.id   AF-A0A3B9EFS4-F1
#
_cell.length_a   1.000
_cell.length_b   1.000
_cell.length_c   1.000
_cell.angle_alpha   90.00
_cell.angle_beta   90.00
_cell.angle_gamma   90.00
#
_symmetry.space_group_name_H-M   'P 1'
#
loop_
_entity.id
_entity.type
_entity.pdbx_description
1 polymer ?
#
loop_
_entity_poly.entity_id
_entity_poly.type
_entity_poly.pdbx_seq_one_letter_code
_entity_poly.pdbx_strand_id
1 'polypeptide(L)'
;MSYIGFIPARAGSERVKYKNTRPFAGYDGGLLELKLLQLSRVSRLSRIIVSSNDPAVLEYAATFSRERDHRVEPCERPNEYGTGATSMETFIKDYIAHLSKDGTMLWTHVTHPFVRADTYDRALDEYERARTTGCDSLVSVNRVQKFLWKDGRPFNYDNTLEKWPRSQDLEPLWDINHAIYIMPFDVMRTAGDRITPKSHFFEIGEDVAMDIDWEEQFLLVEEIARARIEQGRSLL
;
A
#
# COMPACT_ATOMS: atom_id res chain seq x y z
N MET A 1 -2.23 1.99 21.31
CA MET A 1 -3.15 1.81 20.17
C MET A 1 -2.85 0.45 19.55
N SER A 2 -3.85 -0.32 19.13
CA SER A 2 -3.58 -1.60 18.46
C SER A 2 -3.53 -1.37 16.94
N TYR A 3 -2.40 -1.71 16.31
CA TYR A 3 -2.25 -1.67 14.85
C TYR A 3 -2.48 -3.06 14.27
N ILE A 4 -3.23 -3.12 13.17
CA ILE A 4 -3.59 -4.35 12.45
C ILE A 4 -3.13 -4.17 11.01
N GLY A 5 -2.18 -4.98 10.56
CA GLY A 5 -1.78 -5.03 9.15
C GLY A 5 -2.92 -5.61 8.31
N PHE A 6 -3.13 -5.08 7.11
CA PHE A 6 -4.14 -5.57 6.17
C PHE A 6 -3.57 -5.64 4.76
N ILE A 7 -3.68 -6.83 4.16
CA ILE A 7 -3.31 -7.12 2.77
C ILE A 7 -4.55 -7.62 2.04
N PRO A 8 -5.14 -6.83 1.12
CA PRO A 8 -6.11 -7.34 0.17
C PRO A 8 -5.41 -7.96 -1.04
N ALA A 9 -5.62 -9.24 -1.29
CA ALA A 9 -5.07 -9.95 -2.45
C ALA A 9 -6.17 -10.76 -3.14
N ARG A 10 -6.91 -10.15 -4.07
CA ARG A 10 -8.01 -10.83 -4.79
C ARG A 10 -7.48 -11.85 -5.82
N ALA A 11 -8.29 -12.88 -6.07
CA ALA A 11 -8.13 -13.78 -7.20
C ALA A 11 -8.33 -13.03 -8.54
N GLY A 12 -7.86 -13.63 -9.64
CA GLY A 12 -8.17 -13.13 -10.98
C GLY A 12 -7.43 -11.84 -11.34
N SER A 13 -6.10 -11.79 -11.11
CA SER A 13 -5.30 -10.73 -11.72
C SER A 13 -5.32 -10.89 -13.24
N GLU A 14 -6.13 -10.06 -13.90
CA GLU A 14 -6.34 -10.08 -15.36
C GLU A 14 -5.09 -9.66 -16.14
N ARG A 15 -4.30 -8.74 -15.56
CA ARG A 15 -3.16 -8.09 -16.21
C ARG A 15 -1.83 -8.84 -16.01
N VAL A 16 -1.69 -9.56 -14.89
CA VAL A 16 -0.48 -10.32 -14.54
C VAL A 16 -0.90 -11.66 -13.93
N LYS A 17 -0.70 -12.74 -14.66
CA LYS A 17 -1.18 -14.07 -14.24
C LYS A 17 -0.53 -14.48 -12.91
N TYR A 18 -1.36 -14.86 -11.94
CA TYR A 18 -0.94 -15.26 -10.58
C TYR A 18 -0.03 -14.24 -9.87
N LYS A 19 -0.18 -12.93 -10.15
CA LYS A 19 0.68 -11.85 -9.63
C LYS A 19 1.10 -12.00 -8.16
N ASN A 20 0.16 -12.32 -7.28
CA ASN A 20 0.40 -12.38 -5.84
C ASN A 20 1.36 -13.50 -5.43
N THR A 21 1.33 -14.64 -6.13
CA THR A 21 2.06 -15.88 -5.80
C THR A 21 3.12 -16.27 -6.84
N ARG A 22 3.25 -15.48 -7.92
CA ARG A 22 4.31 -15.65 -8.92
C ARG A 22 5.66 -15.37 -8.27
N PRO A 23 6.66 -16.27 -8.39
CA PRO A 23 7.99 -16.03 -7.86
C PRO A 23 8.54 -14.67 -8.27
N PHE A 24 9.19 -13.98 -7.32
CA PHE A 24 9.65 -12.62 -7.52
C PHE A 24 11.03 -12.46 -6.87
N ALA A 25 12.07 -12.19 -7.64
CA ALA A 25 13.41 -11.83 -7.15
C ALA A 25 14.00 -12.75 -6.06
N GLY A 26 13.77 -14.07 -6.16
CA GLY A 26 14.23 -15.08 -5.19
C GLY A 26 13.27 -15.39 -4.03
N TYR A 27 12.08 -14.78 -4.04
CA TYR A 27 10.95 -15.14 -3.17
C TYR A 27 10.03 -16.09 -3.93
N ASP A 28 10.06 -17.38 -3.60
CA ASP A 28 9.30 -18.43 -4.28
C ASP A 28 7.78 -18.30 -4.05
N GLY A 29 7.37 -17.77 -2.88
CA GLY A 29 5.97 -17.40 -2.61
C GLY A 29 5.56 -16.05 -3.21
N GLY A 30 6.44 -15.44 -4.00
CA GLY A 30 6.17 -14.24 -4.77
C GLY A 30 6.03 -12.96 -3.96
N LEU A 31 5.24 -12.03 -4.50
CA LEU A 31 4.97 -10.74 -3.87
C LEU A 31 4.28 -10.86 -2.50
N LEU A 32 3.44 -11.89 -2.31
CA LEU A 32 2.80 -12.19 -1.04
C LEU A 32 3.84 -12.56 0.03
N GLU A 33 4.78 -13.44 -0.28
CA GLU A 33 5.87 -13.81 0.63
C GLU A 33 6.67 -12.59 1.08
N LEU A 34 7.13 -11.79 0.10
CA LEU A 34 7.90 -10.59 0.37
C LEU A 34 7.14 -9.64 1.30
N LYS A 35 5.85 -9.42 1.04
CA LYS A 35 5.04 -8.51 1.86
C LYS A 35 4.82 -9.04 3.27
N LEU A 36 4.58 -10.34 3.44
CA LEU A 36 4.42 -10.95 4.76
C LEU A 36 5.73 -10.89 5.56
N LEU A 37 6.88 -11.11 4.93
CA LEU A 37 8.19 -10.93 5.58
C LEU A 37 8.42 -9.47 6.01
N GLN A 38 8.07 -8.50 5.17
CA GLN A 38 8.16 -7.07 5.53
C GLN A 38 7.28 -6.73 6.73
N LEU A 39 5.99 -7.12 6.72
CA LEU A 39 5.08 -6.84 7.83
C LEU A 39 5.45 -7.62 9.11
N SER A 40 6.03 -8.83 8.99
CA SER A 40 6.51 -9.59 10.14
C SER A 40 7.60 -8.86 10.93
N ARG A 41 8.35 -7.97 10.29
CA ARG A 41 9.38 -7.14 10.94
C ARG A 41 8.81 -5.90 11.64
N VAL A 42 7.55 -5.57 11.39
CA VAL A 42 6.86 -4.46 12.07
C VAL A 42 6.33 -4.97 13.41
N SER A 43 7.12 -4.79 14.47
CA SER A 43 6.79 -5.28 15.83
C SER A 43 5.52 -4.66 16.42
N ARG A 44 5.11 -3.48 15.92
CA ARG A 44 3.92 -2.74 16.36
C ARG A 44 2.60 -3.34 15.87
N LEU A 45 2.65 -4.24 14.89
CA LEU A 45 1.45 -4.93 14.40
C LEU A 45 1.08 -6.04 15.37
N SER A 46 -0.15 -5.99 15.86
CA SER A 46 -0.73 -7.03 16.72
C SER A 46 -1.18 -8.25 15.92
N ARG A 47 -1.69 -8.01 14.70
CA ARG A 47 -2.28 -8.98 13.76
C ARG A 47 -2.02 -8.51 12.34
N ILE A 48 -1.99 -9.43 11.39
CA ILE A 48 -1.82 -9.17 9.95
C ILE A 48 -2.90 -9.96 9.20
N ILE A 49 -3.95 -9.30 8.76
CA ILE A 49 -5.07 -9.91 8.05
C ILE A 49 -4.76 -9.98 6.56
N VAL A 50 -4.81 -11.19 5.99
CA VAL A 50 -4.69 -11.42 4.54
C VAL A 50 -6.06 -11.76 3.98
N SER A 51 -6.73 -10.79 3.37
CA SER A 51 -8.07 -10.97 2.80
C SER A 51 -7.99 -11.40 1.34
N SER A 52 -8.51 -12.59 1.02
CA SER A 52 -8.46 -13.14 -0.35
C SER A 52 -9.62 -14.09 -0.65
N ASN A 53 -10.04 -14.12 -1.91
CA ASN A 53 -10.88 -15.18 -2.49
C ASN A 53 -10.08 -16.15 -3.38
N ASP A 54 -8.74 -16.10 -3.31
CA ASP A 54 -7.82 -17.01 -4.00
C ASP A 54 -7.35 -18.09 -3.01
N PRO A 55 -7.71 -19.37 -3.21
CA PRO A 55 -7.28 -20.45 -2.32
C PRO A 55 -5.75 -20.57 -2.19
N ALA A 56 -4.98 -20.24 -3.23
CA ALA A 56 -3.52 -20.30 -3.18
C ALA A 56 -2.93 -19.23 -2.25
N VAL A 57 -3.53 -18.03 -2.22
CA VAL A 57 -3.14 -16.95 -1.30
C VAL A 57 -3.50 -17.33 0.14
N LEU A 58 -4.70 -17.88 0.36
CA LEU A 58 -5.15 -18.28 1.69
C LEU A 58 -4.29 -19.42 2.26
N GLU A 59 -3.97 -20.44 1.47
CA GLU A 59 -3.12 -21.56 1.90
C GLU A 59 -1.69 -21.09 2.20
N TYR A 60 -1.12 -20.21 1.36
CA TYR A 60 0.20 -19.66 1.60
C TYR A 60 0.23 -18.84 2.90
N ALA A 61 -0.74 -17.96 3.12
CA ALA A 61 -0.85 -17.18 4.35
C ALA A 61 -1.06 -18.07 5.60
N ALA A 62 -1.84 -19.15 5.49
CA ALA A 62 -2.02 -20.12 6.56
C ALA A 62 -0.71 -20.86 6.89
N THR A 63 0.06 -21.25 5.88
CA THR A 63 1.37 -21.87 6.04
C THR A 63 2.36 -20.91 6.70
N PHE A 64 2.44 -19.66 6.21
CA PHE A 64 3.28 -18.62 6.79
C PHE A 64 2.92 -18.35 8.27
N SER A 65 1.63 -18.34 8.60
CA SER A 65 1.15 -18.18 9.97
C SER A 65 1.62 -19.30 10.91
N ARG A 66 1.61 -20.55 10.44
CA ARG A 66 2.06 -21.71 11.22
C ARG A 66 3.58 -21.76 11.40
N GLU A 67 4.32 -21.35 10.37
CA GLU A 67 5.76 -21.60 10.28
C GLU A 67 6.64 -20.38 10.63
N ARG A 68 6.13 -19.15 10.46
CA ARG A 68 6.95 -17.92 10.51
C ARG A 68 6.41 -16.87 11.46
N ASP A 69 5.12 -16.55 11.41
CA ASP A 69 4.54 -15.47 12.22
C ASP A 69 3.05 -15.71 12.51
N HIS A 70 2.76 -16.15 13.74
CA HIS A 70 1.39 -16.45 14.20
C HIS A 70 0.44 -15.23 14.20
N ARG A 71 0.94 -14.00 14.00
CA ARG A 71 0.10 -12.82 13.82
C ARG A 71 -0.58 -12.79 12.46
N VAL A 72 -0.12 -13.57 11.48
CA VAL A 72 -0.73 -13.64 10.15
C VAL A 72 -2.02 -14.44 10.21
N GLU A 73 -3.09 -13.85 9.69
CA GLU A 73 -4.45 -14.39 9.74
C GLU A 73 -5.03 -14.43 8.31
N PRO A 74 -5.12 -15.62 7.68
CA PRO A 74 -5.84 -15.77 6.43
C PRO A 74 -7.34 -15.49 6.65
N CYS A 75 -7.91 -14.63 5.84
CA CYS A 75 -9.31 -14.22 5.89
C CYS A 75 -9.95 -14.46 4.52
N GLU A 76 -10.85 -15.44 4.45
CA GLU A 76 -11.61 -15.69 3.23
C GLU A 76 -12.49 -14.47 2.92
N ARG A 77 -12.33 -13.95 1.70
CA ARG A 77 -13.09 -12.81 1.20
C ARG A 77 -14.35 -13.29 0.50
N PRO A 78 -15.54 -12.80 0.87
CA PRO A 78 -16.74 -13.06 0.09
C PRO A 78 -16.57 -12.62 -1.37
N ASN A 79 -17.06 -13.42 -2.31
CA ASN A 79 -16.85 -13.20 -3.74
C ASN A 79 -17.40 -11.85 -4.24
N GLU A 80 -18.48 -11.35 -3.64
CA GLU A 80 -19.07 -10.04 -3.92
C GLU A 80 -18.13 -8.86 -3.64
N TYR A 81 -17.09 -9.07 -2.82
CA TYR A 81 -16.02 -8.10 -2.54
C TYR A 81 -14.70 -8.45 -3.27
N GLY A 82 -14.68 -9.56 -4.02
CA GLY A 82 -13.52 -10.05 -4.79
C GLY A 82 -13.57 -9.71 -6.28
N THR A 83 -14.62 -9.03 -6.74
CA THR A 83 -14.86 -8.69 -8.15
C THR A 83 -14.40 -7.26 -8.48
N GLY A 84 -13.99 -7.03 -9.74
CA GLY A 84 -13.65 -5.69 -10.23
C GLY A 84 -14.85 -4.73 -10.34
N ALA A 85 -16.08 -5.24 -10.20
CA ALA A 85 -17.30 -4.44 -10.21
C ALA A 85 -17.63 -3.81 -8.85
N THR A 86 -17.03 -4.30 -7.76
CA THR A 86 -17.26 -3.75 -6.42
C THR A 86 -16.62 -2.38 -6.30
N SER A 87 -17.40 -1.37 -5.91
CA SER A 87 -16.85 -0.05 -5.65
C SER A 87 -15.91 -0.07 -4.44
N MET A 88 -14.94 0.84 -4.42
CA MET A 88 -14.04 0.99 -3.27
C MET A 88 -14.82 1.37 -2.01
N GLU A 89 -15.86 2.20 -2.13
CA GLU A 89 -16.72 2.59 -1.02
C GLU A 89 -17.43 1.38 -0.40
N THR A 90 -18.07 0.54 -1.22
CA THR A 90 -18.73 -0.70 -0.77
C THR A 90 -17.71 -1.65 -0.15
N PHE A 91 -16.54 -1.81 -0.78
CA PHE A 91 -15.48 -2.67 -0.25
C PHE A 91 -14.99 -2.21 1.13
N ILE A 92 -14.90 -0.90 1.35
CA ILE A 92 -14.48 -0.32 2.64
C ILE A 92 -15.61 -0.39 3.66
N LYS A 93 -16.77 0.23 3.39
CA LYS A 93 -17.86 0.38 4.36
C LYS A 93 -18.45 -0.96 4.76
N ASP A 94 -18.71 -1.83 3.79
CA ASP A 94 -19.54 -3.01 4.03
C ASP A 94 -18.71 -4.24 4.38
N TYR A 95 -17.38 -4.21 4.14
CA TYR A 95 -16.49 -5.34 4.40
C TYR A 95 -15.29 -4.97 5.29
N ILE A 96 -14.32 -4.19 4.79
CA ILE A 96 -13.04 -3.99 5.50
C ILE A 96 -13.26 -3.35 6.88
N ALA A 97 -14.14 -2.35 6.96
CA ALA A 97 -14.49 -1.64 8.19
C ALA A 97 -15.05 -2.54 9.31
N HIS A 98 -15.48 -3.76 8.96
CA HIS A 98 -16.08 -4.74 9.86
C HIS A 98 -15.14 -5.91 10.22
N LEU A 99 -13.91 -5.96 9.68
CA LEU A 99 -12.92 -7.00 10.00
C LEU A 99 -12.40 -6.94 11.43
N SER A 100 -12.51 -5.78 12.09
CA SER A 100 -12.24 -5.60 13.51
C SER A 100 -13.26 -4.63 14.10
N LYS A 101 -13.58 -4.74 15.40
CA LYS A 101 -14.46 -3.77 16.09
C LYS A 101 -13.71 -2.48 16.42
N ASP A 102 -12.45 -2.62 16.83
CA ASP A 102 -11.55 -1.58 17.30
C ASP A 102 -10.16 -1.68 16.65
N GLY A 103 -9.30 -0.72 16.98
CA GLY A 103 -7.93 -0.64 16.47
C GLY A 103 -7.77 0.22 15.21
N THR A 104 -6.56 0.22 14.67
CA THR A 104 -6.15 0.99 13.49
C THR A 104 -5.55 0.07 12.47
N MET A 105 -6.09 0.12 11.26
CA MET A 105 -5.58 -0.64 10.14
C MET A 105 -4.36 0.05 9.54
N LEU A 106 -3.32 -0.72 9.28
CA LEU A 106 -2.25 -0.41 8.34
C LEU A 106 -2.53 -1.23 7.08
N TRP A 107 -3.12 -0.59 6.08
CA TRP A 107 -3.44 -1.21 4.80
C TRP A 107 -2.35 -0.94 3.79
N THR A 108 -1.79 -2.01 3.25
CA THR A 108 -0.79 -1.99 2.16
C THR A 108 -1.11 -3.07 1.11
N HIS A 109 -0.38 -3.07 0.00
CA HIS A 109 -0.59 -3.99 -1.11
C HIS A 109 0.68 -4.78 -1.41
N VAL A 110 0.52 -6.05 -1.84
CA VAL A 110 1.66 -6.87 -2.26
C VAL A 110 2.36 -6.30 -3.50
N THR A 111 1.68 -5.43 -4.25
CA THR A 111 2.18 -4.85 -5.50
C THR A 111 3.20 -3.73 -5.31
N HIS A 112 3.42 -3.27 -4.06
CA HIS A 112 4.49 -2.33 -3.69
C HIS A 112 5.66 -3.07 -2.99
N PRO A 113 6.52 -3.79 -3.73
CA PRO A 113 7.55 -4.66 -3.14
C PRO A 113 8.66 -3.89 -2.42
N PHE A 114 8.77 -2.58 -2.61
CA PHE A 114 9.84 -1.76 -2.03
C PHE A 114 9.44 -0.99 -0.78
N VAL A 115 8.19 -1.10 -0.34
CA VAL A 115 7.76 -0.60 0.97
C VAL A 115 8.15 -1.62 2.04
N ARG A 116 9.17 -1.28 2.81
CA ARG A 116 9.80 -2.14 3.81
C ARG A 116 9.31 -1.85 5.23
N ALA A 117 9.72 -2.68 6.18
CA ALA A 117 9.41 -2.53 7.61
C ALA A 117 9.73 -1.14 8.16
N ASP A 118 10.90 -0.58 7.82
CA ASP A 118 11.31 0.75 8.27
C ASP A 118 10.41 1.87 7.73
N THR A 119 9.83 1.68 6.53
CA THR A 119 8.87 2.65 5.98
C THR A 119 7.53 2.56 6.71
N TYR A 120 7.08 1.36 7.08
CA TYR A 120 5.87 1.18 7.88
C TYR A 120 6.01 1.76 9.29
N ASP A 121 7.14 1.53 9.97
CA ASP A 121 7.41 2.10 11.28
C ASP A 121 7.41 3.64 11.24
N ARG A 122 8.06 4.23 10.23
CA ARG A 122 8.03 5.69 10.00
C ARG A 122 6.62 6.22 9.72
N ALA A 123 5.81 5.49 8.96
CA ALA A 123 4.43 5.88 8.69
C ALA A 123 3.58 5.86 9.98
N LEU A 124 3.78 4.86 10.84
CA LEU A 124 3.10 4.76 12.13
C LEU A 124 3.54 5.88 13.09
N ASP A 125 4.83 6.22 13.15
CA ASP A 125 5.34 7.35 13.93
C ASP A 125 4.74 8.68 13.48
N GLU A 126 4.71 8.89 12.16
CA GLU A 126 4.15 10.11 11.57
C GLU A 126 2.63 10.19 11.80
N TYR A 127 1.92 9.07 11.71
CA TYR A 127 0.50 9.00 12.03
C TYR A 127 0.25 9.38 13.50
N GLU A 128 0.98 8.78 14.45
CA GLU A 128 0.83 9.10 15.87
C GLU A 128 1.10 10.58 16.16
N ARG A 129 2.11 11.17 15.52
CA ARG A 129 2.39 12.61 15.61
C ARG A 129 1.24 13.45 15.03
N ALA A 130 0.81 13.16 13.81
CA ALA A 130 -0.25 13.90 13.12
C ALA A 130 -1.61 13.82 13.82
N ARG A 131 -1.88 12.72 14.55
CA ARG A 131 -3.08 12.62 15.40
C ARG A 131 -3.13 13.66 16.50
N THR A 132 -1.98 14.07 17.05
CA THR A 132 -1.92 15.12 18.07
C THR A 132 -2.38 16.48 17.54
N THR A 133 -2.35 16.67 16.22
CA THR A 133 -2.81 17.86 15.50
C THR A 133 -4.17 17.67 14.83
N GLY A 134 -4.89 16.57 15.12
CA GLY A 134 -6.27 16.36 14.69
C GLY A 134 -6.47 15.53 13.42
N CYS A 135 -5.42 14.90 12.87
CA CYS A 135 -5.57 13.95 11.77
C CYS A 135 -6.30 12.68 12.22
N ASP A 136 -7.15 12.14 11.34
CA ASP A 136 -7.89 10.89 11.59
C ASP A 136 -7.31 9.69 10.84
N SER A 137 -6.50 9.95 9.80
CA SER A 137 -5.94 8.96 8.90
C SER A 137 -4.62 9.44 8.30
N LEU A 138 -3.87 8.54 7.68
CA LEU A 138 -2.66 8.84 6.92
C LEU A 138 -2.66 8.06 5.61
N VAL A 139 -2.21 8.71 4.54
CA VAL A 139 -1.99 8.10 3.22
C VAL A 139 -0.59 8.44 2.72
N SER A 140 0.11 7.45 2.15
CA SER A 140 1.39 7.71 1.51
C SER A 140 1.24 8.40 0.17
N VAL A 141 2.17 9.31 -0.12
CA VAL A 141 2.17 10.12 -1.34
C VAL A 141 3.57 10.22 -1.93
N ASN A 142 3.65 10.47 -3.24
CA ASN A 142 4.86 10.98 -3.87
C ASN A 142 4.75 12.49 -4.08
N ARG A 143 5.85 13.20 -3.85
CA ARG A 143 5.96 14.62 -4.15
C ARG A 143 6.18 14.82 -5.64
N VAL A 144 5.32 15.63 -6.26
CA VAL A 144 5.38 15.95 -7.70
C VAL A 144 5.70 17.43 -7.89
N GLN A 145 6.91 17.70 -8.39
CA GLN A 145 7.35 19.02 -8.84
C GLN A 145 7.75 18.95 -10.32
N LYS A 146 6.76 18.63 -11.15
CA LYS A 146 6.88 18.46 -12.60
C LYS A 146 6.00 19.51 -13.30
N PHE A 147 6.31 19.85 -14.55
CA PHE A 147 5.49 20.75 -15.35
C PHE A 147 4.25 20.00 -15.86
N LEU A 148 3.13 20.12 -15.15
CA LEU A 148 1.89 19.45 -15.54
C LEU A 148 1.09 20.39 -16.45
N TRP A 149 0.69 19.88 -17.61
CA TRP A 149 -0.10 20.62 -18.59
C TRP A 149 -1.47 19.95 -18.76
N LYS A 150 -2.51 20.77 -18.82
CA LYS A 150 -3.89 20.35 -19.04
C LYS A 150 -4.56 21.31 -20.01
N ASP A 151 -5.27 20.77 -21.00
CA ASP A 151 -6.01 21.56 -22.00
C ASP A 151 -5.12 22.60 -22.71
N GLY A 152 -3.86 22.24 -23.00
CA GLY A 152 -2.91 23.08 -23.72
C GLY A 152 -2.26 24.21 -22.90
N ARG A 153 -2.40 24.22 -21.57
CA ARG A 153 -1.79 25.23 -20.69
C ARG A 153 -1.21 24.61 -19.40
N PRO A 154 -0.29 25.31 -18.71
CA PRO A 154 0.14 24.94 -17.37
C PRO A 154 -1.04 24.72 -16.42
N PHE A 155 -0.98 23.63 -15.65
CA PHE A 155 -1.96 23.31 -14.61
C PHE A 155 -1.50 23.79 -13.24
N ASN A 156 -0.20 23.66 -12.92
CA ASN A 156 0.36 23.85 -11.58
C ASN A 156 1.40 24.95 -11.46
N TYR A 157 1.54 25.81 -12.47
CA TYR A 157 2.43 26.97 -12.45
C TYR A 157 1.95 28.06 -13.40
N ASP A 158 2.40 29.30 -13.19
CA ASP A 158 2.07 30.44 -14.05
C ASP A 158 3.23 30.72 -15.02
N ASN A 159 3.04 30.36 -16.30
CA ASN A 159 4.03 30.59 -17.35
C ASN A 159 4.02 32.03 -17.92
N THR A 160 3.18 32.91 -17.40
CA THR A 160 3.15 34.34 -17.76
C THR A 160 4.16 35.16 -16.96
N LEU A 161 4.49 34.72 -15.73
CA LEU A 161 5.52 35.32 -14.88
C LEU A 161 6.92 34.87 -15.33
N GLU A 162 7.12 33.57 -15.44
CA GLU A 162 8.33 32.94 -15.96
C GLU A 162 7.92 31.75 -16.82
N LYS A 163 8.35 31.71 -18.08
CA LYS A 163 7.91 30.65 -19.02
C LYS A 163 8.23 29.24 -18.52
N TRP A 164 9.37 29.10 -17.84
CA TRP A 164 9.90 27.84 -17.33
C TRP A 164 10.66 28.10 -16.03
N PRO A 165 9.96 28.27 -14.89
CA PRO A 165 10.62 28.33 -13.59
C PRO A 165 11.37 27.03 -13.32
N ARG A 166 12.35 27.05 -12.42
CA ARG A 166 13.07 25.83 -12.06
C ARG A 166 12.09 24.84 -11.40
N SER A 167 12.21 23.56 -11.70
CA SER A 167 11.26 22.54 -11.21
C SER A 167 11.20 22.50 -9.68
N GLN A 168 12.33 22.70 -8.98
CA GLN A 168 12.38 22.75 -7.52
C GLN A 168 11.62 23.93 -6.89
N ASP A 169 11.35 24.99 -7.66
CA ASP A 169 10.62 26.18 -7.20
C ASP A 169 9.10 26.03 -7.42
N LEU A 170 8.64 24.98 -8.11
CA LEU A 170 7.22 24.70 -8.31
C LEU A 170 6.55 24.35 -6.98
N GLU A 171 5.31 24.81 -6.77
CA GLU A 171 4.47 24.35 -5.66
C GLU A 171 4.33 22.82 -5.73
N PRO A 172 4.61 22.07 -4.65
CA PRO A 172 4.52 20.62 -4.67
C PRO A 172 3.07 20.17 -4.82
N LEU A 173 2.85 19.24 -5.74
CA LEU A 173 1.65 18.42 -5.78
C LEU A 173 1.91 17.06 -5.12
N TRP A 174 0.82 16.40 -4.72
CA TRP A 174 0.88 15.12 -4.02
C TRP A 174 0.16 14.05 -4.84
N ASP A 175 0.91 13.07 -5.31
CA ASP A 175 0.38 11.90 -6.00
C ASP A 175 0.10 10.78 -5.00
N ILE A 176 -1.16 10.34 -4.92
CA ILE A 176 -1.56 9.25 -4.04
C ILE A 176 -1.05 7.94 -4.63
N ASN A 177 0.02 7.39 -4.05
CA ASN A 177 0.68 6.20 -4.59
C ASN A 177 0.09 4.86 -4.11
N HIS A 178 -0.92 4.92 -3.24
CA HIS A 178 -1.65 3.75 -2.72
C HIS A 178 -0.80 2.76 -1.91
N ALA A 179 0.44 3.10 -1.55
CA ALA A 179 1.38 2.16 -0.94
C ALA A 179 1.06 1.85 0.54
N ILE A 180 0.60 2.86 1.29
CA ILE A 180 0.28 2.80 2.72
C ILE A 180 -0.96 3.63 3.01
N TYR A 181 -1.90 3.03 3.73
CA TYR A 181 -3.00 3.70 4.41
C TYR A 181 -2.98 3.34 5.88
N ILE A 182 -3.13 4.33 6.75
CA ILE A 182 -3.33 4.11 8.19
C ILE A 182 -4.65 4.76 8.57
N MET A 183 -5.63 3.96 8.99
CA MET A 183 -6.95 4.47 9.34
C MET A 183 -7.60 3.63 10.45
N PRO A 184 -8.20 4.25 11.47
CA PRO A 184 -9.03 3.58 12.46
C PRO A 184 -10.26 2.91 11.84
N PHE A 185 -10.66 1.74 12.36
CA PHE A 185 -11.83 1.03 11.84
C PHE A 185 -13.14 1.82 12.02
N ASP A 186 -13.27 2.62 13.08
CA ASP A 186 -14.42 3.52 13.31
C ASP A 186 -14.49 4.66 12.29
N VAL A 187 -13.35 5.23 11.90
CA VAL A 187 -13.27 6.22 10.81
C VAL A 187 -13.70 5.58 9.48
N MET A 188 -13.20 4.38 9.13
CA MET A 188 -13.60 3.71 7.89
C MET A 188 -15.11 3.50 7.74
N ARG A 189 -15.80 3.12 8.84
CA ARG A 189 -17.26 2.90 8.85
C ARG A 189 -18.05 4.15 8.46
N THR A 190 -17.52 5.32 8.77
CA THR A 190 -18.23 6.59 8.56
C THR A 190 -17.76 7.29 7.29
N ALA A 191 -16.45 7.22 6.98
CA ALA A 191 -15.84 7.92 5.86
C ALA A 191 -16.24 7.34 4.50
N GLY A 192 -16.26 6.02 4.37
CA GLY A 192 -16.48 5.38 3.06
C GLY A 192 -15.33 5.44 2.09
N ASP A 193 -14.20 5.93 2.54
CA ASP A 193 -13.00 6.08 1.76
C ASP A 193 -11.80 5.80 2.67
N ARG A 194 -10.65 5.58 2.06
CA ARG A 194 -9.34 5.42 2.69
C ARG A 194 -8.61 6.76 2.84
N ILE A 195 -9.23 7.86 2.39
CA ILE A 195 -8.76 9.23 2.51
C ILE A 195 -9.92 10.09 3.02
N THR A 196 -9.63 11.03 3.92
CA THR A 196 -10.59 11.99 4.46
C THR A 196 -10.03 13.41 4.30
N PRO A 197 -10.85 14.45 4.50
CA PRO A 197 -10.35 15.83 4.57
C PRO A 197 -9.31 16.09 5.69
N LYS A 198 -9.13 15.15 6.63
CA LYS A 198 -8.16 15.22 7.73
C LYS A 198 -7.03 14.19 7.59
N SER A 199 -6.88 13.58 6.42
CA SER A 199 -5.76 12.68 6.14
C SER A 199 -4.44 13.43 6.16
N HIS A 200 -3.46 12.87 6.86
CA HIS A 200 -2.07 13.30 6.77
C HIS A 200 -1.39 12.69 5.55
N PHE A 201 -0.61 13.49 4.83
CA PHE A 201 0.18 13.01 3.69
C PHE A 201 1.57 12.61 4.14
N PHE A 202 1.90 11.33 3.96
CA PHE A 202 3.20 10.77 4.28
C PHE A 202 4.04 10.60 3.01
N GLU A 203 5.00 11.50 2.80
CA GLU A 203 5.86 11.46 1.62
C GLU A 203 6.80 10.24 1.65
N ILE A 204 6.77 9.46 0.57
CA ILE A 204 7.75 8.40 0.29
C ILE A 204 8.44 8.62 -1.06
N GLY A 205 9.66 8.12 -1.20
CA GLY A 205 10.44 8.25 -2.43
C GLY A 205 9.82 7.49 -3.59
N GLU A 206 10.04 7.97 -4.82
CA GLU A 206 9.60 7.27 -6.05
C GLU A 206 10.22 5.87 -6.15
N ASP A 207 11.42 5.67 -5.59
CA ASP A 207 12.13 4.38 -5.55
C ASP A 207 11.54 3.37 -4.55
N VAL A 208 10.75 3.84 -3.59
CA VAL A 208 10.01 3.05 -2.59
C VAL A 208 8.58 2.79 -3.06
N ALA A 209 7.97 3.75 -3.75
CA ALA A 209 6.56 3.74 -4.14
C ALA A 209 6.25 2.94 -5.43
N MET A 210 7.23 2.26 -6.03
CA MET A 210 7.03 1.49 -7.26
C MET A 210 5.93 0.44 -7.09
N ASP A 211 4.96 0.46 -8.00
CA ASP A 211 3.78 -0.42 -8.02
C ASP A 211 3.79 -1.35 -9.24
N ILE A 212 3.23 -2.55 -9.07
CA ILE A 212 3.12 -3.56 -10.12
C ILE A 212 1.66 -3.76 -10.49
N ASP A 213 1.26 -3.16 -11.59
CA ASP A 213 -0.08 -3.22 -12.17
C ASP A 213 -0.12 -4.05 -13.46
N TRP A 214 0.97 -4.02 -14.23
CA TRP A 214 1.13 -4.61 -15.55
C TRP A 214 2.35 -5.54 -15.63
N GLU A 215 2.39 -6.37 -16.66
CA GLU A 215 3.45 -7.38 -16.85
C GLU A 215 4.83 -6.73 -17.02
N GLU A 216 4.91 -5.61 -17.76
CA GLU A 216 6.16 -4.87 -17.97
C GLU A 216 6.70 -4.30 -16.67
N GLN A 217 5.81 -3.85 -15.78
CA GLN A 217 6.19 -3.40 -14.44
C GLN A 217 6.65 -4.56 -13.57
N PHE A 218 6.03 -5.74 -13.68
CA PHE A 218 6.47 -6.92 -12.93
C PHE A 218 7.93 -7.25 -13.28
N LEU A 219 8.25 -7.31 -14.58
CA LEU A 219 9.59 -7.61 -15.07
C LEU A 219 10.60 -6.54 -14.62
N LEU A 220 10.29 -5.26 -14.85
CA LEU A 220 11.18 -4.15 -14.48
C LEU A 220 11.44 -4.09 -12.98
N VAL A 221 10.39 -4.20 -12.16
CA VAL A 221 10.50 -4.12 -10.70
C VAL A 221 11.22 -5.35 -10.16
N GLU A 222 11.07 -6.52 -10.79
CA GLU A 222 11.85 -7.72 -10.45
C GLU A 222 13.34 -7.53 -10.76
N GLU A 223 13.70 -6.97 -11.91
CA GLU A 223 15.09 -6.65 -12.25
C GLU A 223 15.72 -5.69 -11.23
N ILE A 224 15.00 -4.64 -10.84
CA ILE A 224 15.44 -3.69 -9.81
C ILE A 224 15.60 -4.41 -8.46
N ALA A 225 14.66 -5.29 -8.10
CA ALA A 225 14.70 -6.04 -6.85
C ALA A 225 15.94 -6.95 -6.79
N ARG A 226 16.24 -7.68 -7.87
CA ARG A 226 17.45 -8.52 -7.98
C ARG A 226 18.73 -7.69 -7.85
N ALA A 227 18.81 -6.58 -8.59
CA ALA A 227 19.97 -5.69 -8.52
C ALA A 227 20.18 -5.11 -7.11
N ARG A 228 19.10 -4.76 -6.39
CA ARG A 228 19.18 -4.30 -4.99
C ARG A 228 19.72 -5.40 -4.07
N ILE A 229 19.24 -6.63 -4.21
CA ILE A 229 19.69 -7.79 -3.42
C ILE A 229 21.17 -8.08 -3.69
N GLU A 230 21.62 -8.08 -4.95
CA GLU A 230 23.03 -8.27 -5.32
C GLU A 230 23.95 -7.19 -4.74
N GLN A 231 23.44 -5.96 -4.59
CA GLN A 231 24.13 -4.85 -3.92
C GLN A 231 24.06 -4.92 -2.38
N GLY A 232 23.51 -5.99 -1.80
CA GLY A 232 23.36 -6.15 -0.35
C GLY A 232 22.25 -5.31 0.27
N ARG A 233 21.35 -4.73 -0.52
CA ARG A 233 20.21 -3.96 -0.01
C ARG A 233 19.06 -4.91 0.32
N SER A 234 18.64 -4.91 1.57
CA SER A 234 17.46 -5.68 1.99
C SER A 234 16.17 -5.05 1.45
N LEU A 235 15.27 -5.91 0.95
CA LEU A 235 13.90 -5.55 0.60
C LEU A 235 12.94 -5.71 1.79
N LEU A 236 13.42 -6.03 2.98
CA LEU A 236 12.59 -6.39 4.13
C LEU A 236 12.55 -5.29 5.19
#